data_AF-A0A7G3FML8-F1
#
_entry.id   AF-A0A7G3FML8-F1
#
_cell.length_a   1.000
_cell.length_b   1.000
_cell.length_c   1.000
_cell.angle_alpha   90.00
_cell.angle_beta   90.00
_cell.angle_gamma   90.00
#
_symmetry.space_group_name_H-M   'P 1'
#
loop_
_entity.id
_entity.type
_entity.pdbx_description
1 polymer ?
#
loop_
_entity_poly.entity_id
_entity_poly.type
_entity_poly.pdbx_seq_one_letter_code
_entity_poly.pdbx_strand_id
1 'polypeptide(L)'
;MKKILRYIILGLAVLNCSPQKEEQANQYYEVPNLNPSDTLFLTSLTPYELGAPFAYLNQKGDTMIPVNRFAHSFSDTIVTYGIVIEKNGDQYDLIGINQKGQRLYEVYWFDNGPDYISDSLFRVKQNGKIGFANTKGQVVIKPEYQCAYPFENGRAKVTHDCHLVSDGTEHYTMKSSSWFFINKEGERIRESGSRNE
;
A
#
# COMPACT_ATOMS: atom_id res chain seq x y z
N MET A 1 -15.51 -32.61 -70.98
CA MET A 1 -14.58 -31.53 -70.53
C MET A 1 -14.53 -31.53 -69.01
N LYS A 2 -13.43 -32.02 -68.42
CA LYS A 2 -13.19 -32.04 -66.96
C LYS A 2 -12.72 -30.64 -66.52
N LYS A 3 -13.36 -30.02 -65.53
CA LYS A 3 -12.80 -28.87 -64.79
C LYS A 3 -12.51 -29.32 -63.35
N ILE A 4 -11.23 -29.32 -63.02
CA ILE A 4 -10.66 -29.61 -61.70
C ILE A 4 -10.84 -28.35 -60.84
N LEU A 5 -11.58 -28.45 -59.73
CA LEU A 5 -11.70 -27.36 -58.75
C LEU A 5 -10.65 -27.58 -57.65
N ARG A 6 -9.80 -26.58 -57.46
CA ARG A 6 -8.68 -26.57 -56.51
C ARG A 6 -9.19 -26.44 -55.08
N TYR A 7 -8.69 -27.29 -54.20
CA TYR A 7 -8.82 -27.18 -52.74
C TYR A 7 -8.01 -25.97 -52.24
N ILE A 8 -8.63 -25.10 -51.45
CA ILE A 8 -7.93 -24.13 -50.59
C ILE A 8 -8.12 -24.61 -49.16
N ILE A 9 -7.04 -25.13 -48.56
CA ILE A 9 -6.98 -25.46 -47.14
C ILE A 9 -6.79 -24.14 -46.39
N LEU A 10 -7.85 -23.65 -45.76
CA LEU A 10 -7.76 -22.53 -44.82
C LEU A 10 -7.35 -23.10 -43.46
N GLY A 11 -6.09 -22.89 -43.07
CA GLY A 11 -5.58 -23.31 -41.78
C GLY A 11 -6.32 -22.59 -40.64
N LEU A 12 -7.00 -23.34 -39.78
CA LEU A 12 -7.47 -22.83 -38.50
C LEU A 12 -6.24 -22.64 -37.60
N ALA A 13 -5.80 -21.41 -37.43
CA ALA A 13 -4.93 -21.02 -36.34
C ALA A 13 -5.70 -21.22 -35.04
N VAL A 14 -5.34 -22.26 -34.28
CA VAL A 14 -5.72 -22.41 -32.88
C VAL A 14 -5.07 -21.27 -32.09
N LEU A 15 -5.83 -20.17 -31.94
CA LEU A 15 -5.52 -19.13 -30.96
C LEU A 15 -5.68 -19.75 -29.58
N ASN A 16 -4.55 -20.21 -29.05
CA ASN A 16 -4.40 -20.70 -27.69
C ASN A 16 -4.53 -19.49 -26.75
N CYS A 17 -5.77 -19.07 -26.49
CA CYS A 17 -6.06 -17.95 -25.62
C CYS A 17 -6.04 -18.44 -24.17
N SER A 18 -4.84 -18.52 -23.59
CA SER A 18 -4.71 -18.63 -22.13
C SER A 18 -5.29 -17.34 -21.52
N PRO A 19 -6.23 -17.41 -20.56
CA PRO A 19 -6.69 -16.21 -19.87
C PRO A 19 -5.49 -15.61 -19.11
N GLN A 20 -5.05 -14.43 -19.53
CA GLN A 20 -4.17 -13.60 -18.70
C GLN A 20 -4.95 -13.33 -17.41
N LYS A 21 -4.39 -13.73 -16.26
CA LYS A 21 -4.87 -13.25 -14.97
C LYS A 21 -4.75 -11.73 -15.02
N GLU A 22 -5.87 -11.03 -15.19
CA GLU A 22 -5.96 -9.63 -14.80
C GLU A 22 -5.60 -9.58 -13.32
N GLU A 23 -4.40 -9.08 -13.04
CA GLU A 23 -4.02 -8.66 -11.71
C GLU A 23 -5.04 -7.58 -11.33
N GLN A 24 -6.01 -7.92 -10.47
CA GLN A 24 -6.99 -6.96 -9.97
C GLN A 24 -6.19 -5.79 -9.40
N ALA A 25 -6.11 -4.68 -10.13
CA ALA A 25 -5.51 -3.47 -9.65
C ALA A 25 -6.33 -3.04 -8.45
N ASN A 26 -5.82 -3.31 -7.24
CA ASN A 26 -6.43 -2.90 -5.99
C ASN A 26 -6.81 -1.42 -6.15
N GLN A 27 -8.09 -1.11 -6.16
CA GLN A 27 -8.55 0.26 -6.36
C GLN A 27 -8.19 1.07 -5.11
N TYR A 28 -7.59 2.25 -5.29
CA TYR A 28 -7.46 3.20 -4.20
C TYR A 28 -8.86 3.69 -3.82
N TYR A 29 -9.19 3.57 -2.55
CA TYR A 29 -10.30 4.33 -2.01
C TYR A 29 -9.75 5.67 -1.52
N GLU A 30 -10.37 6.75 -1.93
CA GLU A 30 -10.08 8.05 -1.37
C GLU A 30 -10.43 8.05 0.12
N VAL A 31 -9.61 8.73 0.91
CA VAL A 31 -9.95 8.98 2.32
C VAL A 31 -11.14 9.95 2.34
N PRO A 32 -12.24 9.59 3.01
CA PRO A 32 -13.45 10.41 3.02
C PRO A 32 -13.20 11.77 3.66
N ASN A 33 -14.01 12.76 3.25
CA ASN A 33 -14.06 14.05 3.92
C ASN A 33 -14.63 13.89 5.33
N LEU A 34 -14.02 14.55 6.29
CA LEU A 34 -14.29 14.37 7.71
C LEU A 34 -15.65 14.94 8.13
N ASN A 35 -16.46 14.11 8.78
CA ASN A 35 -17.52 14.54 9.68
C ASN A 35 -17.24 13.96 11.07
N PRO A 36 -17.26 14.76 12.16
CA PRO A 36 -17.07 14.24 13.52
C PRO A 36 -17.96 13.03 13.85
N SER A 37 -19.17 12.94 13.28
CA SER A 37 -20.09 11.80 13.50
C SER A 37 -19.58 10.47 12.94
N ASP A 38 -18.60 10.52 12.04
CA ASP A 38 -18.02 9.34 11.39
C ASP A 38 -16.82 8.79 12.18
N THR A 39 -16.49 9.40 13.31
CA THR A 39 -15.42 8.91 14.20
C THR A 39 -15.78 7.55 14.76
N LEU A 40 -14.86 6.60 14.65
CA LEU A 40 -15.02 5.27 15.22
C LEU A 40 -14.08 5.02 16.39
N PHE A 41 -14.54 4.23 17.35
CA PHE A 41 -13.80 3.83 18.53
C PHE A 41 -13.66 2.32 18.58
N LEU A 42 -12.44 1.86 18.85
CA LEU A 42 -12.17 0.46 19.07
C LEU A 42 -12.82 0.00 20.37
N THR A 43 -13.47 -1.16 20.32
CA THR A 43 -13.95 -1.88 21.50
C THR A 43 -13.44 -3.31 21.45
N SER A 44 -13.05 -3.85 22.59
CA SER A 44 -12.59 -5.24 22.75
C SER A 44 -13.25 -5.88 23.95
N LEU A 45 -13.54 -7.18 23.86
CA LEU A 45 -14.10 -7.97 24.97
C LEU A 45 -13.01 -8.58 25.86
N THR A 46 -11.76 -8.55 25.41
CA THR A 46 -10.60 -9.12 26.10
C THR A 46 -9.48 -8.08 26.17
N PRO A 47 -8.44 -8.30 26.99
CA PRO A 47 -7.18 -7.58 26.85
C PRO A 47 -6.74 -7.56 25.38
N TYR A 48 -6.22 -6.40 24.96
CA TYR A 48 -5.98 -6.11 23.56
C TYR A 48 -4.63 -6.66 23.12
N GLU A 49 -4.65 -7.81 22.46
CA GLU A 49 -3.46 -8.55 21.98
C GLU A 49 -3.65 -8.96 20.50
N LEU A 50 -2.58 -9.42 19.83
CA LEU A 50 -2.67 -9.93 18.46
C LEU A 50 -3.64 -11.12 18.40
N GLY A 51 -4.67 -11.02 17.55
CA GLY A 51 -5.73 -12.02 17.41
C GLY A 51 -6.89 -11.86 18.38
N ALA A 52 -6.83 -10.93 19.34
CA ALA A 52 -7.95 -10.60 20.20
C ALA A 52 -9.13 -10.04 19.35
N PRO A 53 -10.38 -10.48 19.58
CA PRO A 53 -11.52 -9.98 18.83
C PRO A 53 -11.83 -8.53 19.24
N PHE A 54 -11.83 -7.63 18.26
CA PHE A 54 -12.21 -6.23 18.45
C PHE A 54 -13.15 -5.75 17.35
N ALA A 55 -13.96 -4.74 17.65
CA ALA A 55 -14.85 -4.07 16.70
C ALA A 55 -14.60 -2.56 16.73
N TYR A 56 -15.10 -1.86 15.71
CA TYR A 56 -15.21 -0.40 15.73
C TYR A 56 -16.67 0.04 15.78
N LEU A 57 -16.97 0.87 16.77
CA LEU A 57 -18.29 1.48 16.96
C LEU A 57 -18.26 2.95 16.56
N ASN A 58 -19.35 3.48 16.01
CA ASN A 58 -19.51 4.92 15.88
C ASN A 58 -19.83 5.59 17.24
N GLN A 59 -19.97 6.91 17.25
CA GLN A 59 -20.33 7.69 18.46
C GLN A 59 -21.67 7.31 19.11
N LYS A 60 -22.59 6.68 18.38
CA LYS A 60 -23.89 6.22 18.90
C LYS A 60 -23.81 4.82 19.51
N GLY A 61 -22.67 4.15 19.37
CA GLY A 61 -22.49 2.76 19.76
C GLY A 61 -22.88 1.74 18.68
N ASP A 62 -23.21 2.19 17.46
CA ASP A 62 -23.51 1.26 16.37
C ASP A 62 -22.21 0.61 15.86
N THR A 63 -22.22 -0.71 15.67
CA THR A 63 -21.09 -1.44 15.10
C THR A 63 -20.92 -1.11 13.62
N MET A 64 -19.81 -0.45 13.28
CA MET A 64 -19.47 -0.07 11.91
C MET A 64 -18.52 -1.07 11.26
N ILE A 65 -17.56 -1.59 12.03
CA ILE A 65 -16.66 -2.66 11.60
C ILE A 65 -16.79 -3.78 12.64
N PRO A 66 -17.32 -4.96 12.26
CA PRO A 66 -17.62 -6.03 13.20
C PRO A 66 -16.34 -6.75 13.68
N VAL A 67 -16.50 -7.52 14.76
CA VAL A 67 -15.46 -8.42 15.27
C VAL A 67 -14.98 -9.41 14.21
N ASN A 68 -13.75 -9.92 14.39
CA ASN A 68 -13.11 -10.90 13.52
C ASN A 68 -12.90 -10.45 12.06
N ARG A 69 -13.05 -9.15 11.76
CA ARG A 69 -12.73 -8.63 10.43
C ARG A 69 -11.23 -8.51 10.18
N PHE A 70 -10.47 -8.17 11.22
CA PHE A 70 -9.03 -7.94 11.19
C PHE A 70 -8.36 -8.66 12.37
N ALA A 71 -7.08 -9.02 12.21
CA ALA A 71 -6.32 -9.75 13.22
C ALA A 71 -5.77 -8.84 14.32
N HIS A 72 -5.53 -7.56 14.02
CA HIS A 72 -5.08 -6.56 14.97
C HIS A 72 -5.35 -5.16 14.42
N SER A 73 -5.38 -4.16 15.30
CA SER A 73 -5.40 -2.74 14.96
C SER A 73 -4.27 -1.98 15.66
N PHE A 74 -3.70 -1.01 14.95
CA PHE A 74 -2.77 0.00 15.49
C PHE A 74 -3.48 1.35 15.72
N SER A 75 -4.81 1.37 15.70
CA SER A 75 -5.63 2.57 15.79
C SER A 75 -6.80 2.35 16.73
N ASP A 76 -6.74 2.92 17.92
CA ASP A 76 -7.85 2.86 18.89
C ASP A 76 -9.02 3.77 18.48
N THR A 77 -8.73 4.80 17.67
CA THR A 77 -9.71 5.74 17.14
C THR A 77 -9.46 5.96 15.65
N ILE A 78 -10.52 5.83 14.85
CA ILE A 78 -10.49 6.13 13.41
C ILE A 78 -11.24 7.45 13.19
N VAL A 79 -10.48 8.49 12.85
CA VAL A 79 -11.06 9.79 12.44
C VAL A 79 -11.07 9.88 10.90
N THR A 80 -9.92 9.65 10.26
CA THR A 80 -9.75 9.66 8.79
C THR A 80 -9.58 8.24 8.23
N TYR A 81 -8.65 7.48 8.81
CA TYR A 81 -8.33 6.10 8.46
C TYR A 81 -7.89 5.35 9.72
N GLY A 82 -7.95 4.02 9.66
CA GLY A 82 -7.33 3.14 10.65
C GLY A 82 -6.19 2.34 10.02
N ILE A 83 -5.24 1.90 10.84
CA ILE A 83 -4.21 0.94 10.43
C ILE A 83 -4.51 -0.38 11.12
N VAL A 84 -4.62 -1.45 10.34
CA VAL A 84 -4.97 -2.79 10.83
C VAL A 84 -4.12 -3.86 10.17
N ILE A 85 -4.03 -5.03 10.81
CA ILE A 85 -3.52 -6.25 10.21
C ILE A 85 -4.68 -7.05 9.64
N GLU A 86 -4.70 -7.22 8.32
CA GLU A 86 -5.60 -8.14 7.61
C GLU A 86 -4.90 -9.48 7.38
N LYS A 87 -5.57 -10.58 7.68
CA LYS A 87 -5.07 -11.93 7.38
C LYS A 87 -5.55 -12.35 5.99
N ASN A 88 -4.62 -12.74 5.13
CA ASN A 88 -4.89 -13.24 3.78
C ASN A 88 -4.23 -14.61 3.58
N GLY A 89 -4.99 -15.69 3.81
CA GLY A 89 -4.45 -17.04 3.88
C GLY A 89 -3.44 -17.17 5.03
N ASP A 90 -2.20 -17.53 4.70
CA ASP A 90 -1.09 -17.65 5.65
C ASP A 90 -0.27 -16.35 5.80
N GLN A 91 -0.64 -15.28 5.08
CA GLN A 91 0.05 -14.00 5.10
C GLN A 91 -0.73 -12.96 5.92
N TYR A 92 0.00 -11.97 6.42
CA TYR A 92 -0.55 -10.81 7.11
C TYR A 92 -0.19 -9.55 6.33
N ASP A 93 -1.21 -8.79 5.96
CA ASP A 93 -1.05 -7.49 5.32
C ASP A 93 -1.27 -6.40 6.37
N LEU A 94 -0.32 -5.50 6.52
CA LEU A 94 -0.55 -4.25 7.23
C LEU A 94 -1.19 -3.24 6.26
N ILE A 95 -2.41 -2.81 6.56
CA ILE A 95 -3.22 -2.00 5.65
C ILE A 95 -3.83 -0.78 6.31
N GLY A 96 -4.05 0.26 5.51
CA GLY A 96 -4.94 1.35 5.84
C GLY A 96 -6.39 0.98 5.50
N ILE A 97 -7.34 1.37 6.34
CA ILE A 97 -8.77 1.16 6.13
C ILE A 97 -9.56 2.45 6.32
N ASN A 98 -10.67 2.61 5.58
CA ASN A 98 -11.65 3.66 5.87
C ASN A 98 -12.61 3.23 6.99
N GLN A 99 -13.54 4.11 7.36
CA GLN A 99 -14.55 3.87 8.41
C GLN A 99 -15.57 2.76 8.06
N LYS A 100 -15.58 2.27 6.83
CA LYS A 100 -16.38 1.10 6.42
C LYS A 100 -15.56 -0.19 6.46
N GLY A 101 -14.31 -0.15 6.92
CA GLY A 101 -13.39 -1.28 6.92
C GLY A 101 -12.90 -1.67 5.52
N GLN A 102 -13.02 -0.77 4.53
CA GLN A 102 -12.52 -1.02 3.18
C GLN A 102 -11.03 -0.68 3.11
N ARG A 103 -10.24 -1.58 2.54
CA ARG A 103 -8.79 -1.42 2.33
C ARG A 103 -8.52 -0.19 1.44
N LEU A 104 -7.68 0.73 1.91
CA LEU A 104 -7.24 1.91 1.17
C LEU A 104 -5.95 1.61 0.39
N TYR A 105 -4.95 1.09 1.09
CA TYR A 105 -3.59 0.80 0.63
C TYR A 105 -2.91 -0.14 1.62
N GLU A 106 -1.78 -0.72 1.22
CA GLU A 106 -0.86 -1.31 2.19
C GLU A 106 -0.05 -0.21 2.89
N VAL A 107 0.27 -0.42 4.15
CA VAL A 107 1.21 0.42 4.89
C VAL A 107 2.58 -0.24 4.82
N TYR A 108 3.63 0.57 4.69
CA TYR A 108 4.99 0.03 4.73
C TYR A 108 5.26 -0.60 6.11
N TRP A 109 5.78 -1.82 6.13
CA TRP A 109 6.07 -2.55 7.36
C TRP A 109 7.47 -2.15 7.84
N PHE A 110 7.56 -1.66 9.08
CA PHE A 110 8.81 -1.22 9.68
C PHE A 110 8.98 -1.87 11.05
N ASP A 111 10.06 -2.64 11.20
CA ASP A 111 10.32 -3.46 12.38
C ASP A 111 9.11 -4.35 12.73
N ASN A 112 8.40 -4.06 13.81
CA ASN A 112 7.28 -4.87 14.30
C ASN A 112 5.89 -4.25 14.00
N GLY A 113 5.80 -3.23 13.13
CA GLY A 113 4.54 -2.50 12.94
C GLY A 113 4.48 -1.55 11.74
N PRO A 114 3.56 -0.57 11.75
CA PRO A 114 3.49 0.45 10.72
C PRO A 114 4.72 1.34 10.68
N ASP A 115 5.02 1.82 9.47
CA ASP A 115 5.96 2.91 9.25
C ASP A 115 5.64 4.11 10.14
N TYR A 116 6.68 4.75 10.63
CA TYR A 116 6.53 5.96 11.43
C TYR A 116 6.20 7.14 10.52
N ILE A 117 5.48 8.11 11.08
CA ILE A 117 5.25 9.39 10.40
C ILE A 117 6.53 10.21 10.53
N SER A 118 7.11 10.56 9.39
CA SER A 118 8.29 11.42 9.29
C SER A 118 7.98 12.61 8.40
N ASP A 119 8.26 13.81 8.87
CA ASP A 119 7.97 15.04 8.12
C ASP A 119 6.51 15.13 7.64
N SER A 120 5.59 14.66 8.50
CA SER A 120 4.14 14.59 8.24
C SER A 120 3.70 13.63 7.13
N LEU A 121 4.60 12.77 6.65
CA LEU A 121 4.32 11.74 5.64
C LEU A 121 4.72 10.35 6.15
N PHE A 122 4.12 9.29 5.62
CA PHE A 122 4.53 7.90 5.85
C PHE A 122 4.43 7.11 4.54
N ARG A 123 5.20 6.02 4.44
CA ARG A 123 5.23 5.20 3.22
C ARG A 123 4.01 4.29 3.14
N VAL A 124 3.39 4.29 1.97
CA VAL A 124 2.29 3.38 1.62
C VAL A 124 2.70 2.55 0.41
N LYS A 125 2.12 1.36 0.27
CA LYS A 125 2.36 0.48 -0.85
C LYS A 125 1.09 0.18 -1.63
N GLN A 126 1.28 -0.04 -2.92
CA GLN A 126 0.30 -0.70 -3.78
C GLN A 126 1.02 -1.43 -4.91
N ASN A 127 0.59 -2.66 -5.20
CA ASN A 127 1.15 -3.49 -6.28
C ASN A 127 2.69 -3.57 -6.21
N GLY A 128 3.23 -3.70 -4.99
CA GLY A 128 4.67 -3.75 -4.73
C GLY A 128 5.45 -2.44 -4.93
N LYS A 129 4.78 -1.32 -5.24
CA LYS A 129 5.39 0.01 -5.34
C LYS A 129 5.13 0.82 -4.09
N ILE A 130 6.04 1.75 -3.79
CA ILE A 130 6.00 2.64 -2.64
C ILE A 130 5.63 4.05 -3.10
N GLY A 131 4.73 4.67 -2.35
CA GLY A 131 4.36 6.09 -2.41
C GLY A 131 4.28 6.65 -0.99
N PHE A 132 3.65 7.82 -0.85
CA PHE A 132 3.58 8.51 0.44
C PHE A 132 2.18 9.05 0.70
N ALA A 133 1.71 8.86 1.93
CA ALA A 133 0.48 9.44 2.44
C ALA A 133 0.76 10.45 3.54
N ASN A 134 -0.10 11.46 3.67
CA ASN A 134 -0.02 12.46 4.74
C ASN A 134 -0.62 11.95 6.05
N THR A 135 -0.53 12.74 7.13
CA THR A 135 -1.11 12.39 8.45
C THR A 135 -2.63 12.19 8.46
N LYS A 136 -3.33 12.59 7.40
CA LYS A 136 -4.77 12.32 7.21
C LYS A 136 -5.01 11.01 6.45
N GLY A 137 -3.97 10.28 6.05
CA GLY A 137 -4.04 9.05 5.27
C GLY A 137 -4.23 9.29 3.77
N GLN A 138 -4.21 10.54 3.31
CA GLN A 138 -4.38 10.84 1.89
C GLN A 138 -3.06 10.58 1.17
N VAL A 139 -3.09 9.78 0.10
CA VAL A 139 -1.92 9.53 -0.74
C VAL A 139 -1.58 10.81 -1.50
N VAL A 140 -0.48 11.47 -1.11
CA VAL A 140 -0.01 12.72 -1.74
C VAL A 140 1.02 12.47 -2.83
N ILE A 141 1.74 11.35 -2.76
CA ILE A 141 2.66 10.88 -3.80
C ILE A 141 2.25 9.44 -4.13
N LYS A 142 1.82 9.20 -5.37
CA LYS A 142 1.32 7.90 -5.79
C LYS A 142 2.42 6.83 -5.72
N PRO A 143 2.09 5.60 -5.31
CA PRO A 143 3.01 4.47 -5.40
C PRO A 143 3.59 4.23 -6.80
N GLU A 144 4.89 4.51 -6.97
CA GLU A 144 5.62 4.33 -8.22
C GLU A 144 7.09 3.89 -8.03
N TYR A 145 7.61 4.02 -6.81
CA TYR A 145 9.01 3.70 -6.49
C TYR A 145 9.13 2.24 -6.07
N GLN A 146 10.21 1.55 -6.45
CA GLN A 146 10.47 0.21 -5.90
C GLN A 146 10.97 0.28 -4.46
N CYS A 147 11.71 1.34 -4.14
CA CYS A 147 12.31 1.56 -2.84
C CYS A 147 12.28 3.04 -2.49
N ALA A 148 11.99 3.33 -1.24
CA ALA A 148 11.93 4.69 -0.72
C ALA A 148 12.32 4.73 0.76
N TYR A 149 13.13 5.71 1.12
CA TYR A 149 13.36 6.09 2.51
C TYR A 149 12.26 7.04 2.99
N PRO A 150 12.04 7.15 4.31
CA PRO A 150 11.16 8.17 4.89
C PRO A 150 11.58 9.60 4.50
N PHE A 151 10.64 10.54 4.59
CA PHE A 151 10.96 11.95 4.42
C PHE A 151 11.76 12.47 5.61
N GLU A 152 12.81 13.22 5.33
CA GLU A 152 13.61 13.93 6.33
C GLU A 152 14.07 15.26 5.73
N ASN A 153 13.94 16.35 6.50
CA ASN A 153 14.34 17.69 6.06
C ASN A 153 13.71 18.12 4.73
N GLY A 154 12.42 17.81 4.53
CA GLY A 154 11.64 18.18 3.36
C GLY A 154 11.86 17.34 2.10
N ARG A 155 12.67 16.27 2.17
CA ARG A 155 12.95 15.41 1.02
C ARG A 155 12.99 13.92 1.37
N ALA A 156 12.73 13.06 0.40
CA ALA A 156 12.91 11.62 0.52
C ALA A 156 13.83 11.09 -0.57
N LYS A 157 14.63 10.08 -0.25
CA LYS A 157 15.49 9.37 -1.22
C LYS A 157 14.73 8.17 -1.77
N VAL A 158 14.53 8.14 -3.09
CA VAL A 158 13.69 7.15 -3.78
C VAL A 158 14.40 6.58 -5.02
N THR A 159 13.92 5.43 -5.48
CA THR A 159 14.42 4.78 -6.69
C THR A 159 13.35 3.93 -7.36
N HIS A 160 13.41 3.84 -8.69
CA HIS A 160 12.57 2.95 -9.49
C HIS A 160 13.16 1.54 -9.64
N ASP A 161 14.44 1.35 -9.28
CA ASP A 161 15.12 0.06 -9.25
C ASP A 161 15.66 -0.22 -7.83
N CYS A 162 15.49 -1.43 -7.31
CA CYS A 162 16.00 -1.77 -6.00
C CYS A 162 16.16 -3.27 -5.83
N HIS A 163 17.19 -3.67 -5.11
CA HIS A 163 17.34 -5.02 -4.60
C HIS A 163 17.66 -4.97 -3.11
N LEU A 164 17.03 -5.88 -2.35
CA LEU A 164 17.31 -6.07 -0.94
C LEU A 164 18.52 -7.00 -0.82
N VAL A 165 19.54 -6.54 -0.12
CA VAL A 165 20.76 -7.32 0.15
C VAL A 165 20.82 -7.61 1.63
N SER A 166 20.77 -8.89 2.00
CA SER A 166 21.08 -9.31 3.37
C SER A 166 22.57 -9.11 3.63
N ASP A 167 22.90 -8.62 4.82
CA ASP A 167 24.29 -8.48 5.28
C ASP A 167 24.80 -9.73 6.03
N GLY A 168 24.04 -10.83 5.99
CA GLY A 168 24.32 -12.04 6.78
C GLY A 168 23.70 -12.01 8.19
N THR A 169 22.98 -10.95 8.52
CA THR A 169 22.08 -10.87 9.69
C THR A 169 20.62 -10.85 9.24
N GLU A 170 19.69 -10.63 10.18
CA GLU A 170 18.25 -10.42 9.92
C GLU A 170 17.96 -9.09 9.20
N HIS A 171 18.97 -8.24 8.98
CA HIS A 171 18.79 -6.95 8.34
C HIS A 171 19.04 -7.01 6.83
N TYR A 172 18.21 -6.25 6.10
CA TYR A 172 18.33 -6.05 4.66
C TYR A 172 18.68 -4.60 4.37
N THR A 173 19.65 -4.41 3.49
CA THR A 173 19.99 -3.10 2.93
C THR A 173 19.37 -2.93 1.55
N MET A 174 18.69 -1.81 1.33
CA MET A 174 18.17 -1.41 0.01
C MET A 174 19.33 -0.91 -0.85
N LYS A 175 19.63 -1.60 -1.95
CA LYS A 175 20.71 -1.24 -2.88
C LYS A 175 20.14 -0.82 -4.23
N SER A 176 20.67 0.29 -4.75
CA SER A 176 20.39 0.83 -6.08
C SER A 176 21.49 1.82 -6.46
N SER A 177 21.80 1.91 -7.75
CA SER A 177 22.69 2.94 -8.32
C SER A 177 21.95 4.19 -8.78
N SER A 178 20.61 4.15 -8.81
CA SER A 178 19.75 5.10 -9.50
C SER A 178 18.93 5.97 -8.53
N TRP A 179 19.38 6.11 -7.28
CA TRP A 179 18.72 6.93 -6.27
C TRP A 179 18.65 8.40 -6.65
N PHE A 180 17.55 9.05 -6.30
CA PHE A 180 17.37 10.50 -6.38
C PHE A 180 16.49 11.00 -5.24
N PHE A 181 16.47 12.33 -5.05
CA PHE A 181 15.61 12.96 -4.05
C PHE A 181 14.35 13.55 -4.68
N ILE A 182 13.25 13.49 -3.93
CA ILE A 182 11.97 14.16 -4.24
C ILE A 182 11.57 15.10 -3.10
N ASN A 183 10.83 16.17 -3.42
CA ASN A 183 10.14 17.03 -2.43
C ASN A 183 8.79 16.39 -2.02
N LYS A 184 8.03 17.08 -1.15
CA LYS A 184 6.74 16.57 -0.61
C LYS A 184 5.62 16.52 -1.65
N GLU A 185 5.83 17.18 -2.79
CA GLU A 185 4.95 17.16 -3.95
C GLU A 185 5.30 16.01 -4.93
N GLY A 186 6.35 15.24 -4.65
CA GLY A 186 6.84 14.15 -5.50
C GLY A 186 7.74 14.60 -6.64
N GLU A 187 8.12 15.87 -6.68
CA GLU A 187 8.97 16.44 -7.72
C GLU A 187 10.43 16.16 -7.43
N ARG A 188 11.18 15.75 -8.46
CA ARG A 188 12.61 15.48 -8.33
C ARG A 188 13.39 16.76 -7.99
N ILE A 189 14.15 16.72 -6.91
CA ILE A 189 15.06 17.79 -6.51
C ILE A 189 16.33 17.71 -7.36
N ARG A 190 16.67 18.80 -8.04
CA ARG A 190 17.94 18.94 -8.75
C ARG A 190 19.01 19.34 -7.74
N GLU A 191 19.96 18.46 -7.46
CA GLU A 191 21.14 18.85 -6.71
C GLU A 191 21.99 19.74 -7.61
N SER A 192 22.14 21.02 -7.24
CA SER A 192 23.12 21.90 -7.88
C SER A 192 24.50 21.32 -7.59
N GLY A 193 25.22 20.92 -8.65
CA GLY A 193 26.51 20.24 -8.55
C GLY A 193 27.41 20.89 -7.52
N SER A 194 28.03 20.05 -6.68
CA SER A 194 29.18 20.43 -5.87
C SER A 194 30.13 21.25 -6.73
N ARG A 195 30.28 22.55 -6.41
CA ARG A 195 31.45 23.28 -6.89
C ARG A 195 32.64 22.55 -6.27
N ASN A 196 33.44 21.95 -7.12
CA ASN A 196 34.77 21.50 -6.76
C ASN A 196 35.53 22.75 -6.32
N GLU A 197 35.85 22.85 -5.02
CA GLU A 197 36.96 23.67 -4.51
C GLU A 197 38.22 22.81 -4.47
#